data_AF-A0A454TLS4-F1
#
_entry.id   AF-A0A454TLS4-F1
#
_cell.length_a   1.000
_cell.length_b   1.000
_cell.length_c   1.000
_cell.angle_alpha   90.00
_cell.angle_beta   90.00
_cell.angle_gamma   90.00
#
_symmetry.space_group_name_H-M   'P 1'
#
loop_
_entity.id
_entity.type
_entity.pdbx_description
1 polymer ?
#
loop_
_entity_poly.entity_id
_entity_poly.type
_entity_poly.pdbx_seq_one_letter_code
_entity_poly.pdbx_strand_id
1 'polypeptide(L)' 'MAEKSLFDQLPPDDLCEVAWLLGMSEPDPGFICYMRMTPALPVPFSMADAVRAYMDCIRGMLYNGEERELRAV' A
#
# COMPACT_ATOMS: atom_id res chain seq x y z
N MET A 1 13.73 15.39 -0.73
CA MET A 1 12.79 14.78 -1.70
C MET A 1 11.48 14.62 -0.95
N ALA A 2 10.35 15.14 -1.45
CA ALA A 2 9.08 14.90 -0.79
C ALA A 2 8.77 13.39 -0.91
N GLU A 3 8.53 12.73 0.22
CA GLU A 3 8.11 11.33 0.26
C GLU A 3 6.82 11.21 -0.56
N LYS A 4 6.82 10.35 -1.58
CA LYS A 4 5.69 10.24 -2.52
C LYS A 4 4.80 9.05 -2.22
N SER A 5 5.38 8.04 -1.57
CA SER A 5 4.72 6.77 -1.29
C SER A 5 4.94 6.34 0.15
N LEU A 6 4.07 5.44 0.61
CA LEU A 6 4.21 4.81 1.92
C LEU A 6 5.55 4.07 2.07
N PHE A 7 6.07 3.52 0.96
CA PHE A 7 7.39 2.91 0.90
C PHE A 7 8.54 3.88 1.22
N ASP A 8 8.41 5.15 0.80
CA ASP A 8 9.44 6.17 1.07
C ASP A 8 9.35 6.70 2.51
N GLN A 9 8.17 6.64 3.13
CA GLN A 9 7.91 7.14 4.49
C GLN A 9 8.27 6.15 5.59
N LEU A 10 8.16 4.86 5.32
CA LEU A 10 8.35 3.82 6.32
C LEU A 10 9.79 3.32 6.32
N PRO A 11 10.43 3.21 7.50
CA PRO A 11 11.71 2.52 7.61
C PRO A 11 11.56 1.02 7.29
N PRO A 12 12.65 0.32 6.95
CA PRO A 12 12.62 -1.11 6.60
C PRO A 12 11.97 -2.02 7.65
N ASP A 13 12.14 -1.71 8.94
CA ASP A 13 11.53 -2.49 10.03
C ASP A 13 10.00 -2.37 10.03
N ASP A 14 9.48 -1.15 9.82
CA ASP A 14 8.04 -0.89 9.73
C ASP A 14 7.42 -1.52 8.47
N LEU A 15 8.16 -1.56 7.36
CA LEU A 15 7.73 -2.28 6.16
C LEU A 15 7.53 -3.78 6.45
N CYS A 16 8.42 -4.38 7.23
CA CYS A 16 8.28 -5.77 7.67
C CYS A 16 7.07 -5.95 8.58
N GLU A 17 6.83 -5.00 9.49
CA GLU A 17 5.67 -5.03 10.39
C GLU A 17 4.35 -4.95 9.64
N VAL A 18 4.25 -4.06 8.63
CA VAL A 18 3.07 -3.99 7.74
C VAL A 18 2.85 -5.33 7.03
N ALA A 19 3.91 -5.94 6.47
CA ALA A 19 3.81 -7.23 5.81
C ALA A 19 3.32 -8.34 6.75
N TRP A 20 3.84 -8.39 7.98
CA TRP A 20 3.40 -9.34 9.01
C TRP A 20 1.95 -9.14 9.43
N LEU A 21 1.51 -7.89 9.61
CA LEU A 21 0.12 -7.57 9.93
C LEU A 21 -0.86 -7.95 8.81
N LEU A 22 -0.38 -8.01 7.56
CA LEU A 22 -1.11 -8.52 6.41
C LEU A 22 -1.07 -10.04 6.27
N GLY A 23 -0.38 -10.76 7.17
CA GLY A 23 -0.26 -12.21 7.17
C GLY A 23 0.82 -12.75 6.22
N MET A 24 1.73 -11.90 5.73
CA MET A 24 2.88 -12.32 4.92
C MET A 24 4.02 -12.77 5.83
N SER A 25 4.79 -13.76 5.40
CA SER A 25 5.99 -14.20 6.15
C SER A 25 7.16 -13.23 5.97
N GLU A 26 7.30 -12.69 4.76
CA GLU A 26 8.34 -11.73 4.38
C GLU A 26 7.81 -10.75 3.30
N PRO A 27 8.38 -9.53 3.20
CA PRO A 27 8.03 -8.59 2.14
C PRO A 27 8.44 -9.13 0.75
N ASP A 28 7.47 -9.52 -0.06
CA ASP A 28 7.72 -9.99 -1.42
C ASP A 28 7.77 -8.82 -2.45
N PRO A 29 8.29 -9.04 -3.67
CA PRO A 29 8.35 -7.98 -4.69
C PRO A 29 6.99 -7.36 -5.04
N GLY A 30 5.89 -8.13 -4.95
CA GLY A 30 4.53 -7.65 -5.16
C GLY A 30 4.09 -6.71 -4.05
N PHE A 31 4.33 -7.08 -2.79
CA PHE A 31 4.14 -6.18 -1.64
C PHE A 31 4.89 -4.86 -1.81
N ILE A 32 6.18 -4.92 -2.16
CA ILE A 32 7.00 -3.71 -2.36
C ILE A 32 6.44 -2.84 -3.49
N CYS A 33 5.98 -3.45 -4.58
CA CYS A 33 5.36 -2.74 -5.69
C CYS A 33 4.12 -1.97 -5.22
N TYR A 34 3.22 -2.62 -4.49
CA TYR A 34 2.01 -1.99 -3.98
C TYR A 34 2.30 -0.92 -2.91
N MET A 35 3.31 -1.11 -2.07
CA MET A 35 3.74 -0.09 -1.11
C MET A 35 4.25 1.19 -1.79
N ARG A 36 4.95 1.05 -2.92
CA ARG A 36 5.39 2.20 -3.74
C ARG A 36 4.24 2.89 -4.47
N MET A 37 3.16 2.16 -4.75
CA MET A 37 1.93 2.72 -5.35
C MET A 37 1.00 3.31 -4.29
N THR A 38 1.14 2.89 -3.03
CA THR A 38 0.34 3.39 -1.91
C THR A 38 0.76 4.83 -1.61
N PRO A 39 -0.18 5.80 -1.65
CA PRO A 39 0.13 7.20 -1.37
C PRO A 39 0.71 7.40 0.02
N ALA A 40 1.61 8.36 0.15
CA ALA A 40 2.10 8.83 1.44
C ALA A 40 0.94 9.31 2.34
N LEU A 41 1.01 8.99 3.63
CA LEU A 41 0.08 9.43 4.66
C LEU A 41 0.55 10.73 5.34
N PRO A 42 -0.39 11.57 5.80
CA PRO A 42 -0.06 12.73 6.62
C PRO A 42 0.47 12.30 7.99
N VAL A 43 1.57 12.92 8.42
CA VAL A 43 2.22 12.64 9.73
C VAL A 43 1.55 13.48 10.84
N PRO A 44 1.33 12.91 12.05
CA PRO A 44 1.61 11.53 12.45
C PRO A 44 0.52 10.55 12.01
N PHE A 45 0.92 9.32 11.67
CA PHE A 45 0.02 8.21 11.39
C PHE A 45 0.42 6.96 12.19
N SER A 46 -0.50 6.01 12.37
CA SER A 46 -0.25 4.75 13.08
C SER A 46 0.04 3.59 12.13
N MET A 47 0.58 2.48 12.64
CA MET A 47 0.79 1.27 11.85
C MET A 47 -0.52 0.72 11.25
N ALA A 48 -1.63 0.87 11.98
CA ALA A 48 -2.95 0.47 11.47
C ALA A 48 -3.39 1.34 10.27
N ASP A 49 -3.01 2.62 10.24
CA ASP A 49 -3.28 3.51 9.10
C ASP A 49 -2.46 3.10 7.88
N ALA A 50 -1.20 2.71 8.06
CA ALA A 50 -0.33 2.20 7.01
C ALA A 50 -0.91 0.91 6.37
N VAL A 51 -1.32 -0.05 7.20
CA VAL A 51 -1.98 -1.30 6.74
C VAL A 51 -3.28 -0.99 6.00
N ARG A 52 -4.10 -0.07 6.52
CA ARG A 52 -5.35 0.33 5.87
C ARG A 52 -5.10 0.99 4.53
N ALA A 53 -4.15 1.92 4.45
CA ALA A 53 -3.79 2.60 3.21
C ALA A 53 -3.32 1.63 2.12
N TYR A 54 -2.51 0.63 2.49
CA TYR A 54 -2.11 -0.44 1.59
C TYR A 54 -3.30 -1.25 1.08
N MET A 55 -4.18 -1.70 1.98
CA MET A 55 -5.38 -2.46 1.62
C MET A 55 -6.33 -1.67 0.72
N ASP A 56 -6.53 -0.39 1.02
CA ASP A 56 -7.38 0.50 0.22
C ASP A 56 -6.77 0.76 -1.16
N CYS A 57 -5.44 0.90 -1.25
CA CYS A 57 -4.72 1.00 -2.52
C CYS A 57 -4.98 -0.26 -3.38
N ILE A 58 -4.75 -1.46 -2.84
CA ILE A 58 -4.97 -2.72 -3.56
C ILE A 58 -6.42 -2.88 -3.98
N ARG A 59 -7.38 -2.66 -3.07
CA ARG A 59 -8.81 -2.71 -3.39
C ARG A 59 -9.12 -1.74 -4.52
N GLY A 60 -8.64 -0.50 -4.43
CA GLY A 60 -8.82 0.50 -5.47
C GLY A 60 -8.30 0.03 -6.83
N MET A 61 -7.17 -0.66 -6.88
CA MET A 61 -6.63 -1.21 -8.14
C MET A 61 -7.43 -2.38 -8.68
N LEU A 62 -7.87 -3.30 -7.81
CA LEU A 62 -8.68 -4.44 -8.21
C LEU A 62 -10.07 -4.02 -8.72
N TYR A 63 -10.74 -3.11 -8.02
CA TYR A 63 -12.10 -2.68 -8.38
C TYR A 63 -12.14 -1.61 -9.50
N ASN A 64 -11.14 -0.72 -9.61
CA ASN A 64 -11.07 0.20 -10.77
C ASN A 64 -10.68 -0.51 -12.07
N GLY A 65 -10.11 -1.72 -12.00
CA GLY A 65 -9.91 -2.58 -13.17
C GLY A 65 -11.25 -2.96 -13.81
N GLU A 66 -12.26 -3.30 -13.00
CA GLU A 66 -13.58 -3.74 -13.47
C GLU A 66 -14.46 -2.58 -13.99
N GLU A 67 -14.45 -1.40 -13.36
CA GLU A 67 -15.25 -0.25 -13.83
C GLU A 67 -14.79 0.28 -15.20
N ARG A 68 -13.52 0.12 -15.55
CA ARG A 68 -12.96 0.55 -16.84
C ARG A 68 -13.41 -0.34 -18.00
N GLU A 69 -13.56 -1.64 -17.76
CA GLU A 69 -14.10 -2.57 -18.77
C GLU A 69 -15.60 -2.39 -18.97
N LEU A 70 -16.37 -2.17 -17.89
CA LEU A 70 -17.82 -1.97 -17.97
C LEU A 70 -18.24 -0.67 -18.66
N ARG A 71 -17.42 0.39 -18.64
CA ARG A 71 -17.71 1.65 -19.36
C ARG A 71 -17.24 1.66 -20.81
N ALA A 72 -16.48 0.66 -21.24
CA ALA A 72 -15.98 0.53 -22.61
C ALA A 72 -16.89 -0.32 -23.51
N VAL A 73 -18.01 -0.83 -22.99
CA VAL A 73 -19.02 -1.64 -23.70
C VAL A 73 -20.29 -0.83 -23.92
#